data_AF-A0AAW9NXN9-F1
#
_entry.id   AF-A0AAW9NXN9-F1
#
_cell.length_a   1.000
_cell.length_b   1.000
_cell.length_c   1.000
_cell.angle_alpha   90.00
_cell.angle_beta   90.00
_cell.angle_gamma   90.00
#
_symmetry.space_group_name_H-M   'P 1'
#
loop_
_entity.id
_entity.type
_entity.pdbx_description
1 polymer ?
#
loop_
_entity_poly.entity_id
_entity_poly.type
_entity_poly.pdbx_seq_one_letter_code
_entity_poly.pdbx_strand_id
1 'polypeptide(L)'
;MRKIIYHIIVLLGAISNAFMMARLNVSTTILITTTVVYVVVLEGLFVFLEPRLAIAARKRNLTTYPFLKDLIDAKKATVTLKSGEIIYNASFNGYSNPKDAAKIKLDITQPKTKKQPEKIETRELLLIHIKGVKKVL
;
A
#
# COMPACT_ATOMS: atom_id res chain seq x y z
N MET A 1 -7.62 7.36 3.18
CA MET A 1 -9.07 7.15 3.28
C MET A 1 -9.46 5.84 3.97
N ARG A 2 -8.89 4.67 3.60
CA ARG A 2 -9.26 3.38 4.23
C ARG A 2 -9.13 3.34 5.76
N LYS A 3 -8.02 3.85 6.31
CA LYS A 3 -7.80 3.97 7.78
C LYS A 3 -8.88 4.78 8.48
N ILE A 4 -9.27 5.92 7.90
CA ILE A 4 -10.32 6.81 8.45
C ILE A 4 -11.66 6.07 8.48
N ILE A 5 -12.00 5.36 7.41
CA ILE A 5 -13.24 4.56 7.35
C ILE A 5 -13.24 3.46 8.43
N TYR A 6 -12.10 2.80 8.69
CA TYR A 6 -12.00 1.80 9.76
C TYR A 6 -12.20 2.40 11.14
N HIS A 7 -11.56 3.53 11.45
CA HIS A 7 -11.78 4.21 12.74
C HIS A 7 -13.24 4.66 12.91
N ILE A 8 -13.89 5.14 11.85
CA ILE A 8 -15.32 5.49 11.88
C ILE A 8 -16.19 4.25 12.19
N ILE A 9 -15.90 3.09 11.57
CA ILE A 9 -16.62 1.84 11.83
C ILE A 9 -16.43 1.40 13.29
N VAL A 10 -15.20 1.46 13.81
CA VAL A 10 -14.89 1.12 15.21
C VAL A 10 -15.63 2.05 16.17
N LEU A 11 -15.66 3.35 15.87
CA LEU A 11 -16.31 4.36 16.71
C LEU A 11 -17.85 4.23 16.69
N LEU A 12 -18.45 3.93 15.53
CA LEU A 12 -19.88 3.60 15.43
C LEU A 12 -20.23 2.31 16.17
N GLY A 13 -19.38 1.28 16.08
CA GLY A 13 -19.55 0.03 16.83
C GLY A 13 -19.46 0.25 18.35
N ALA A 14 -18.52 1.08 18.80
CA ALA A 14 -18.36 1.46 20.20
C ALA A 14 -19.59 2.23 20.73
N ILE A 15 -20.12 3.19 19.97
CA ILE A 15 -21.34 3.93 20.33
C ILE A 15 -22.54 2.98 20.40
N SER A 16 -22.70 2.09 19.42
CA SER A 16 -23.79 1.10 19.39
C SER A 16 -23.73 0.17 20.61
N ASN A 17 -22.53 -0.30 20.97
CA ASN A 17 -22.32 -1.17 22.11
C ASN A 17 -22.60 -0.45 23.45
N ALA A 18 -22.11 0.79 23.58
CA ALA A 18 -22.40 1.64 24.74
C ALA A 18 -23.91 1.92 24.88
N PHE A 19 -24.62 2.18 23.78
CA PHE A 19 -26.07 2.39 23.79
C PHE A 19 -26.85 1.14 24.22
N MET A 20 -26.46 -0.04 23.74
CA MET A 20 -27.07 -1.31 24.16
C MET A 20 -26.84 -1.59 25.64
N MET A 21 -25.61 -1.38 26.14
CA MET A 21 -25.30 -1.63 27.56
C MET A 21 -25.95 -0.62 28.50
N ALA A 22 -26.11 0.64 28.08
CA ALA A 22 -26.83 1.65 28.86
C ALA A 22 -28.30 1.28 29.06
N ARG A 23 -28.93 0.62 28.09
CA ARG A 23 -30.31 0.11 28.21
C ARG A 23 -30.45 -1.09 29.15
N LEU A 24 -29.35 -1.77 29.48
CA LEU A 24 -29.33 -2.95 30.34
C LEU A 24 -29.04 -2.61 31.82
N ASN A 25 -29.06 -1.33 32.20
CA ASN A 25 -28.79 -0.85 33.57
C ASN A 25 -27.44 -1.32 34.12
N VAL A 26 -26.45 -1.48 33.23
CA VAL A 26 -25.10 -1.94 33.56
C VAL A 26 -24.31 -0.80 34.18
N SER A 27 -23.50 -1.10 35.21
CA SER A 27 -22.61 -0.12 35.85
C SER A 27 -21.74 0.60 34.82
N THR A 28 -21.61 1.93 34.97
CA THR A 28 -20.83 2.81 34.10
C THR A 28 -19.39 2.32 33.94
N THR A 29 -18.80 1.74 35.00
CA THR A 29 -17.45 1.19 34.97
C THR A 29 -17.34 0.01 34.00
N ILE A 30 -18.31 -0.90 34.01
CA ILE A 30 -18.34 -2.07 33.11
C ILE A 30 -18.52 -1.61 31.66
N LEU A 31 -19.39 -0.61 31.44
CA LEU A 31 -19.66 -0.03 30.12
C LEU A 31 -18.41 0.64 29.52
N ILE A 32 -17.70 1.46 30.30
CA ILE A 32 -16.45 2.08 29.85
C ILE A 32 -15.40 1.02 29.56
N THR A 33 -15.22 0.05 30.45
CA THR A 33 -14.17 -0.97 30.34
C THR A 33 -14.39 -1.87 29.12
N THR A 34 -15.62 -2.34 28.90
CA THR A 34 -15.96 -3.17 27.73
C THR A 34 -15.85 -2.40 26.42
N THR A 35 -16.21 -1.11 26.41
CA THR A 35 -16.06 -0.25 25.22
C THR A 35 -14.59 -0.05 24.87
N VAL A 36 -13.74 0.23 25.87
CA VAL A 36 -12.29 0.38 25.67
C VAL A 36 -11.67 -0.94 25.18
N VAL A 37 -12.00 -2.07 25.82
CA VAL A 37 -11.53 -3.40 25.39
C VAL A 37 -11.96 -3.71 23.96
N TYR A 38 -13.21 -3.42 23.60
CA TYR A 38 -13.73 -3.62 22.25
C TYR A 38 -12.95 -2.82 21.20
N VAL A 39 -12.71 -1.53 21.46
CA VAL A 39 -11.93 -0.66 20.57
C VAL A 39 -10.50 -1.20 20.42
N VAL A 40 -9.84 -1.54 21.54
CA VAL A 40 -8.45 -2.05 21.52
C VAL A 40 -8.35 -3.37 20.75
N VAL A 41 -9.28 -4.31 20.96
CA VAL A 41 -9.27 -5.61 20.27
C VAL A 41 -9.48 -5.41 18.77
N LEU A 42 -10.45 -4.57 18.36
CA LEU A 42 -10.70 -4.32 16.94
C LEU A 42 -9.56 -3.57 16.27
N GLU A 43 -9.04 -2.50 16.88
CA GLU A 43 -7.89 -1.78 16.32
C GLU A 43 -6.66 -2.69 16.21
N GLY A 44 -6.40 -3.50 17.23
CA GLY A 44 -5.34 -4.52 17.20
C GLY A 44 -5.54 -5.53 16.05
N LEU A 45 -6.77 -6.00 15.84
CA LEU A 45 -7.12 -6.90 14.74
C LEU A 45 -6.85 -6.25 13.37
N PHE A 46 -7.16 -4.96 13.21
CA PHE A 46 -6.88 -4.22 11.98
C PHE A 46 -5.39 -4.09 11.70
N VAL A 47 -4.59 -3.74 12.72
CA VAL A 47 -3.13 -3.65 12.58
C VAL A 47 -2.54 -4.99 12.15
N PHE A 48 -3.09 -6.11 12.65
CA PHE A 48 -2.68 -7.45 12.27
C PHE A 48 -3.13 -7.86 10.84
N LEU A 49 -4.28 -7.38 10.38
CA LEU A 49 -4.82 -7.70 9.06
C LEU A 49 -4.22 -6.85 7.92
N GLU A 50 -3.71 -5.66 8.21
CA GLU A 50 -3.08 -4.75 7.24
C GLU A 50 -2.04 -5.43 6.32
N PRO A 51 -1.05 -6.18 6.84
CA PRO A 51 -0.04 -6.84 6.00
C PRO A 51 -0.66 -7.92 5.09
N ARG A 52 -1.62 -8.69 5.60
CA ARG A 52 -2.30 -9.73 4.82
C ARG A 52 -3.13 -9.13 3.68
N LEU A 53 -3.81 -8.01 3.94
CA LEU A 53 -4.54 -7.25 2.93
C LEU A 53 -3.61 -6.70 1.85
N ALA A 54 -2.42 -6.21 2.23
CA ALA A 54 -1.42 -5.75 1.27
C ALA A 54 -0.91 -6.89 0.38
N ILE A 55 -0.64 -8.08 0.93
CA ILE A 55 -0.23 -9.25 0.14
C ILE A 55 -1.32 -9.65 -0.87
N ALA A 56 -2.58 -9.69 -0.44
CA ALA A 56 -3.70 -10.00 -1.33
C ALA A 56 -3.84 -8.95 -2.45
N ALA A 57 -3.70 -7.66 -2.11
CA ALA A 57 -3.73 -6.58 -3.09
C ALA A 57 -2.58 -6.68 -4.10
N ARG A 58 -1.36 -7.04 -3.67
CA ARG A 58 -0.21 -7.26 -4.57
C ARG A 58 -0.45 -8.40 -5.55
N LYS A 59 -1.03 -9.51 -5.09
CA LYS A 59 -1.42 -10.61 -5.98
C LYS A 59 -2.44 -10.15 -7.02
N ARG A 60 -3.44 -9.36 -6.62
CA ARG A 60 -4.42 -8.77 -7.53
C ARG A 60 -3.81 -7.73 -8.49
N ASN A 61 -2.75 -7.03 -8.09
CA ASN A 61 -2.08 -6.08 -8.98
C ASN A 61 -1.38 -6.78 -10.14
N LEU A 62 -0.87 -8.00 -9.95
CA LEU A 62 -0.28 -8.77 -11.06
C LEU A 62 -1.29 -9.11 -12.15
N THR A 63 -2.56 -9.31 -11.79
CA THR A 63 -3.64 -9.51 -12.78
C THR A 63 -4.18 -8.20 -13.34
N THR A 64 -4.26 -7.15 -12.52
CA THR A 64 -4.78 -5.83 -12.94
C THR A 64 -3.79 -5.06 -13.82
N TYR A 65 -2.48 -5.25 -13.59
CA TYR A 65 -1.39 -4.57 -14.28
C TYR A 65 -0.42 -5.61 -14.87
N PRO A 66 -0.71 -6.16 -16.06
CA PRO A 66 0.14 -7.20 -16.67
C PRO A 66 1.60 -6.77 -16.87
N PHE A 67 1.82 -5.48 -17.15
CA PHE A 67 3.15 -4.88 -17.30
C PHE A 67 4.03 -5.05 -16.05
N LEU A 68 3.43 -5.26 -14.87
CA LEU A 68 4.17 -5.41 -13.62
C LEU A 68 4.96 -6.72 -13.60
N LYS A 69 4.42 -7.79 -14.20
CA LYS A 69 5.15 -9.05 -14.36
C LYS A 69 6.38 -8.83 -15.22
N ASP A 70 6.23 -8.13 -16.34
CA ASP A 70 7.36 -7.81 -17.22
C ASP A 70 8.41 -6.95 -16.53
N LEU A 71 7.98 -6.01 -15.67
CA LEU A 71 8.87 -5.16 -14.90
C LEU A 71 9.63 -5.91 -13.80
N ILE A 72 8.99 -6.91 -13.17
CA ILE A 72 9.62 -7.77 -12.15
C ILE A 72 10.63 -8.72 -12.79
N ASP A 73 10.30 -9.30 -13.94
CA ASP A 73 11.15 -10.27 -14.63
C ASP A 73 12.34 -9.59 -15.33
N ALA A 74 12.23 -8.30 -15.67
CA ALA A 74 13.27 -7.56 -16.38
C ALA A 74 14.38 -7.07 -15.44
N LYS A 75 15.64 -7.31 -15.82
CA LYS A 75 16.78 -6.65 -15.16
C LYS A 75 16.78 -5.14 -15.40
N LYS A 76 16.39 -4.71 -16.61
CA LYS A 76 16.22 -3.31 -17.00
C LYS A 76 15.02 -3.18 -17.93
N ALA A 77 14.24 -2.14 -17.72
CA ALA A 77 13.07 -1.84 -18.53
C ALA A 77 12.96 -0.34 -18.83
N THR A 78 12.26 -0.03 -19.90
CA THR A 78 11.80 1.32 -20.19
C THR A 78 10.35 1.44 -19.72
N VAL A 79 10.07 2.39 -18.84
CA VAL A 79 8.74 2.62 -18.27
C VAL A 79 8.17 3.89 -18.88
N THR A 80 6.98 3.80 -19.47
CA THR A 80 6.26 4.96 -20.00
C THR A 80 5.15 5.33 -19.02
N LEU A 81 5.16 6.56 -18.55
CA LEU A 81 4.10 7.10 -17.70
C LEU A 81 2.95 7.66 -18.54
N LYS A 82 1.76 7.69 -17.94
CA LYS A 82 0.57 8.31 -18.55
C LYS A 82 0.74 9.81 -18.77
N SER A 83 1.65 10.47 -18.04
CA SER A 83 2.05 11.87 -18.27
C SER A 83 2.83 12.07 -19.57
N GLY A 84 3.27 10.99 -20.24
CA GLY A 84 4.16 11.06 -21.41
C GLY A 84 5.65 11.00 -21.06
N GLU A 85 6.02 11.03 -19.78
CA GLU A 85 7.39 10.86 -19.33
C GLU A 85 7.88 9.42 -19.60
N ILE A 86 9.09 9.28 -20.13
CA ILE A 86 9.73 7.99 -20.40
C ILE A 86 10.95 7.85 -19.50
N ILE A 87 10.96 6.79 -18.70
CA ILE A 87 12.04 6.45 -17.80
C ILE A 87 12.81 5.28 -18.42
N TYR A 88 14.07 5.53 -18.78
CA TYR A 88 14.95 4.52 -19.35
C TYR A 88 15.75 3.80 -18.24
N ASN A 89 16.15 2.55 -18.50
CA ASN A 89 16.99 1.75 -17.60
C ASN A 89 16.47 1.65 -16.15
N ALA A 90 15.15 1.50 -16.01
CA ALA A 90 14.52 1.28 -14.71
C ALA A 90 14.55 -0.21 -14.34
N SER A 91 14.92 -0.53 -13.11
CA SER A 91 14.78 -1.86 -12.52
C SER A 91 13.79 -1.82 -11.36
N PHE A 92 13.05 -2.91 -11.17
CA PHE A 92 12.09 -3.03 -10.09
C PHE A 92 12.81 -3.34 -8.77
N ASN A 93 12.64 -2.47 -7.77
CA ASN A 93 13.21 -2.62 -6.43
C ASN A 93 12.13 -2.91 -5.36
N GLY A 94 10.96 -3.40 -5.78
CA GLY A 94 9.88 -3.75 -4.88
C GLY A 94 8.80 -2.67 -4.71
N TYR A 95 7.93 -2.90 -3.73
CA TYR A 95 6.89 -1.96 -3.33
C TYR A 95 7.46 -0.93 -2.34
N SER A 96 6.99 0.32 -2.40
CA SER A 96 7.54 1.39 -1.55
C SER A 96 7.33 1.16 -0.06
N ASN A 97 6.25 0.47 0.32
CA ASN A 97 5.90 0.17 1.72
C ASN A 97 5.37 -1.27 1.84
N PRO A 98 5.78 -2.05 2.87
CA PRO A 98 5.24 -3.40 3.14
C PRO A 98 3.71 -3.45 3.33
N LYS A 99 3.10 -2.35 3.78
CA LYS A 99 1.65 -2.20 4.00
C LYS A 99 0.90 -1.57 2.83
N ASP A 100 1.61 -1.15 1.79
CA ASP A 100 1.00 -0.57 0.59
C ASP A 100 1.30 -1.45 -0.64
N ALA A 101 0.37 -1.42 -1.58
CA ALA A 101 0.45 -2.10 -2.86
C ALA A 101 0.28 -1.13 -4.04
N ALA A 102 0.02 0.17 -3.81
CA ALA A 102 -0.23 1.13 -4.88
C ALA A 102 1.07 1.72 -5.48
N LYS A 103 2.14 1.80 -4.68
CA LYS A 103 3.41 2.42 -5.06
C LYS A 103 4.54 1.40 -5.18
N ILE A 104 5.35 1.56 -6.22
CA ILE A 104 6.55 0.76 -6.47
C ILE A 104 7.80 1.65 -6.48
N LYS A 105 8.93 1.06 -6.10
CA LYS A 105 10.26 1.66 -6.20
C LYS A 105 10.94 1.18 -7.47
N LEU A 106 11.39 2.13 -8.26
CA LEU A 106 12.21 1.88 -9.44
C LEU A 106 13.59 2.47 -9.24
N ASP A 107 14.62 1.67 -9.46
CA ASP A 107 15.99 2.16 -9.50
C ASP A 107 16.34 2.50 -10.95
N ILE A 108 16.65 3.76 -11.20
CA ILE A 108 16.97 4.28 -12.52
C ILE A 108 18.48 4.35 -12.63
N THR A 109 19.06 3.48 -13.47
CA THR A 109 20.50 3.49 -13.70
C THR A 109 20.85 4.49 -14.80
N GLN A 110 21.48 5.60 -14.44
CA GLN A 110 22.06 6.54 -15.41
C GLN A 110 23.42 6.01 -15.88
N PRO A 111 23.61 5.72 -17.18
CA PRO A 111 24.85 5.15 -17.68
C PRO A 111 26.02 6.11 -17.48
N LYS A 112 27.19 5.56 -17.14
CA LYS A 112 28.44 6.32 -17.00
C LYS A 112 28.72 7.08 -18.30
N THR A 113 28.79 8.40 -18.22
CA THR A 113 29.23 9.23 -19.35
C THR A 113 30.68 9.66 -19.13
N LYS A 114 31.38 10.09 -20.18
CA LYS A 114 32.76 10.62 -20.07
C LYS A 114 32.91 11.75 -19.03
N LYS A 115 31.80 12.39 -18.64
CA LYS A 115 31.76 13.54 -17.73
C LYS A 115 31.20 13.23 -16.33
N GLN A 116 30.51 12.10 -16.12
CA GLN A 116 29.87 11.80 -14.84
C GLN A 116 29.93 10.31 -14.48
N PRO A 117 30.13 9.98 -13.18
CA PRO A 117 30.06 8.62 -12.69
C PRO A 117 28.63 8.05 -12.80
N GLU A 118 28.54 6.72 -12.81
CA GLU A 118 27.26 6.01 -12.79
C GLU A 118 26.47 6.40 -11.54
N LYS A 119 25.21 6.80 -11.74
CA LYS A 119 24.32 7.22 -10.66
C LYS A 119 23.05 6.39 -10.71
N ILE A 120 22.69 5.82 -9.56
CA ILE A 120 21.43 5.11 -9.37
C ILE A 120 20.50 6.08 -8.65
N GLU A 121 19.36 6.38 -9.26
CA GLU A 121 18.32 7.22 -8.67
C GLU A 121 17.08 6.37 -8.40
N THR A 122 16.71 6.24 -7.12
CA THR A 122 15.49 5.52 -6.74
C THR A 122 14.29 6.47 -6.81
N ARG A 123 13.29 6.10 -7.60
CA ARG A 123 12.05 6.85 -7.74
C ARG A 123 10.85 6.02 -7.30
N GLU A 124 9.98 6.65 -6.52
CA GLU A 124 8.69 6.06 -6.15
C GLU A 124 7.60 6.46 -7.15
N LEU A 125 6.90 5.47 -7.70
CA LEU A 125 5.85 5.68 -8.69
C LEU A 125 4.59 4.92 -8.33
N LEU A 126 3.44 5.53 -8.57
CA LEU A 126 2.14 4.89 -8.46
C LEU A 126 1.89 3.99 -9.68
N LEU A 127 1.48 2.75 -9.45
CA LEU A 127 1.17 1.78 -10.52
C LEU A 127 0.16 2.32 -11.54
N ILE A 128 -0.85 3.04 -11.05
CA ILE A 128 -1.89 3.69 -11.85
C ILE A 128 -1.32 4.67 -12.89
N HIS A 129 -0.15 5.27 -12.63
CA HIS A 129 0.48 6.25 -13.53
C HIS A 129 1.32 5.58 -14.61
N ILE A 130 1.59 4.28 -14.53
CA ILE A 130 2.33 3.57 -15.57
C ILE A 130 1.37 3.22 -16.70
N LYS A 131 1.71 3.64 -17.92
CA LYS A 131 0.97 3.31 -19.14
C LYS A 131 1.43 1.98 -19.70
N GLY A 132 2.73 1.71 -19.67
CA GLY A 132 3.31 0.49 -20.18
C GLY A 132 4.79 0.34 -19.83
N VAL A 133 5.30 -0.87 -20.02
CA VAL A 133 6.68 -1.24 -19.76
C VAL A 133 7.20 -2.01 -20.96
N LYS A 134 8.40 -1.66 -21.42
CA LYS A 134 9.11 -2.39 -22.48
C LYS A 134 10.40 -2.95 -21.91
N LYS A 135 10.59 -4.27 -22.03
CA LYS A 135 11.84 -4.93 -21.63
C LYS A 135 12.99 -4.43 -22.50
N VAL A 136 14.12 -4.12 -21.86
CA VAL A 136 15.39 -3.89 -22.54
C VAL A 136 16.17 -5.19 -22.37
N LEU A 137 16.36 -5.94 -23.46
CA LEU A 137 17.11 -7.21 -23.49
C LEU A 137 18.58 -6.99 -23.13
#